data_AF-A0A330LVK2-F1
#
_entry.id   AF-A0A330LVK2-F1
#
_cell.length_a   1.000
_cell.length_b   1.000
_cell.length_c   1.000
_cell.angle_alpha   90.00
_cell.angle_beta   90.00
_cell.angle_gamma   90.00
#
_symmetry.space_group_name_H-M   'P 1'
#
loop_
_entity.id
_entity.type
_entity.pdbx_description
1 polymer ?
#
loop_
_entity_poly.entity_id
_entity_poly.type
_entity_poly.pdbx_seq_one_letter_code
_entity_poly.pdbx_strand_id
1 'polypeptide(L)'
;MAKVSKRTPFTLPLFSRERLASVMPIAFASSFELTLRTYPLNDTFAGNWQKINDHFTEDVEITITDRNEKTGLWQIHVASDIDMGSDYRFNAKTGLVSLLLQQEASINPELLSKRQSITYQARDGVNIQAYLTLPKGQSKNLPTIILPHTAPWWPLVA
;
A
#
# COMPACT_ATOMS: atom_id res chain seq x y z
N MET A 1 -16.43 -13.79 1.18
CA MET A 1 -16.16 -12.89 0.04
C MET A 1 -15.21 -11.80 0.52
N ALA A 2 -14.05 -11.63 -0.11
CA ALA A 2 -13.18 -10.50 0.19
C ALA A 2 -13.84 -9.21 -0.33
N LYS A 3 -13.72 -8.11 0.42
CA LYS A 3 -14.19 -6.79 -0.02
C LYS A 3 -12.99 -5.99 -0.53
N VAL A 4 -13.13 -5.36 -1.69
CA VAL A 4 -12.20 -4.31 -2.14
C VAL A 4 -12.34 -3.16 -1.16
N SER A 5 -11.24 -2.81 -0.48
CA SER A 5 -11.26 -1.95 0.69
C SER A 5 -10.74 -0.56 0.35
N LYS A 6 -11.58 0.48 0.49
CA LYS A 6 -11.07 1.85 0.52
C LYS A 6 -10.37 2.06 1.87
N ARG A 7 -9.04 2.18 1.82
CA ARG A 7 -8.07 2.53 2.91
C ARG A 7 -8.70 2.65 4.31
N THR A 8 -9.09 1.52 4.90
CA THR A 8 -9.72 1.49 6.23
C THR A 8 -8.64 1.35 7.32
N PRO A 9 -8.67 2.13 8.41
CA PRO A 9 -7.72 1.98 9.52
C PRO A 9 -7.87 0.64 10.25
N PHE A 10 -6.77 0.11 10.79
CA PHE A 10 -6.67 -1.22 11.40
C PHE A 10 -6.37 -1.16 12.90
N THR A 11 -6.69 -2.23 13.64
CA THR A 11 -6.46 -2.37 15.09
C THR A 11 -6.16 -3.84 15.41
N LEU A 12 -5.12 -4.10 16.20
CA LEU A 12 -4.50 -5.42 16.40
C LEU A 12 -5.09 -6.23 17.58
N PRO A 13 -5.37 -7.53 17.37
CA PRO A 13 -5.36 -8.55 18.45
C PRO A 13 -4.36 -9.72 18.19
N LEU A 14 -4.10 -10.53 19.22
CA LEU A 14 -3.06 -11.59 19.26
C LEU A 14 -3.47 -12.95 18.62
N PHE A 15 -2.47 -13.74 18.22
CA PHE A 15 -2.55 -14.99 17.43
C PHE A 15 -2.57 -16.32 18.22
N SER A 16 -3.05 -17.40 17.57
CA SER A 16 -2.60 -18.81 17.80
C SER A 16 -2.68 -19.68 16.50
N ARG A 17 -2.14 -20.92 16.50
CA ARG A 17 -1.59 -21.64 15.30
C ARG A 17 -2.46 -22.79 14.72
N GLU A 18 -2.28 -23.14 13.41
CA GLU A 18 -1.69 -24.42 12.89
C GLU A 18 -2.08 -24.89 11.44
N ARG A 19 -1.04 -25.31 10.67
CA ARG A 19 -0.87 -26.40 9.62
C ARG A 19 -1.53 -26.46 8.21
N LEU A 20 -0.63 -26.57 7.19
CA LEU A 20 -0.52 -27.55 6.04
C LEU A 20 -1.59 -27.57 4.90
N ALA A 21 -1.33 -27.91 3.61
CA ALA A 21 -0.12 -28.33 2.84
C ALA A 21 -0.27 -28.22 1.29
N SER A 22 0.85 -28.40 0.55
CA SER A 22 1.02 -28.79 -0.88
C SER A 22 0.86 -27.73 -2.01
N VAL A 23 1.48 -28.00 -3.18
CA VAL A 23 2.05 -27.00 -4.12
C VAL A 23 1.70 -27.27 -5.60
N MET A 24 1.31 -26.23 -6.37
CA MET A 24 1.76 -25.85 -7.74
C MET A 24 0.95 -24.63 -8.30
N PRO A 25 1.46 -23.84 -9.28
CA PRO A 25 1.46 -22.35 -9.20
C PRO A 25 0.61 -21.63 -10.31
N ILE A 26 0.27 -20.31 -10.33
CA ILE A 26 0.42 -19.13 -9.43
C ILE A 26 -0.91 -18.31 -9.43
N ALA A 27 -1.30 -17.74 -8.28
CA ALA A 27 -1.87 -16.38 -8.12
C ALA A 27 -1.22 -15.78 -6.87
N PHE A 28 -0.94 -14.48 -6.78
CA PHE A 28 -0.09 -13.97 -5.69
C PHE A 28 -0.93 -13.27 -4.61
N ALA A 29 -1.11 -13.96 -3.46
CA ALA A 29 -1.69 -13.39 -2.25
C ALA A 29 -0.57 -13.12 -1.24
N SER A 30 -0.09 -11.89 -1.15
CA SER A 30 0.82 -11.50 -0.06
C SER A 30 0.07 -10.88 1.10
N SER A 31 0.29 -11.42 2.31
CA SER A 31 0.05 -10.65 3.52
C SER A 31 1.24 -9.71 3.68
N PHE A 32 1.03 -8.45 3.32
CA PHE A 32 2.05 -7.41 3.40
C PHE A 32 1.39 -6.15 3.95
N GLU A 33 2.09 -5.44 4.81
CA GLU A 33 2.01 -3.97 4.87
C GLU A 33 3.18 -3.42 4.05
N LEU A 34 3.18 -3.67 2.73
CA LEU A 34 4.23 -3.13 1.85
C LEU A 34 4.07 -1.61 1.76
N THR A 35 2.82 -1.18 1.65
CA THR A 35 2.46 0.23 1.69
C THR A 35 2.61 0.79 3.09
N LEU A 36 3.52 1.74 3.22
CA LEU A 36 3.70 2.55 4.43
C LEU A 36 2.39 3.24 4.82
N ARG A 37 1.66 2.64 5.76
CA ARG A 37 0.44 3.21 6.31
C ARG A 37 0.79 4.33 7.27
N THR A 38 0.68 5.55 6.77
CA THR A 38 0.82 6.74 7.60
C THR A 38 -0.44 6.94 8.42
N TYR A 39 -0.32 6.78 9.73
CA TYR A 39 -1.38 7.05 10.70
C TYR A 39 -1.19 8.47 11.27
N PRO A 40 -2.12 9.42 11.03
CA PRO A 40 -2.03 10.76 11.60
C PRO A 40 -2.02 10.76 13.14
N LEU A 41 -1.05 11.47 13.72
CA LEU A 41 -0.96 11.67 15.18
C LEU A 41 -1.59 13.00 15.66
N ASN A 42 -2.00 13.87 14.73
CA ASN A 42 -2.69 15.12 15.03
C ASN A 42 -3.55 15.59 13.84
N ASP A 43 -4.54 16.45 14.09
CA ASP A 43 -5.53 16.90 13.12
C ASP A 43 -4.94 17.72 11.97
N THR A 44 -3.93 18.55 12.25
CA THR A 44 -3.22 19.34 11.23
C THR A 44 -2.54 18.46 10.20
N PHE A 45 -1.88 17.38 10.67
CA PHE A 45 -1.30 16.37 9.81
C PHE A 45 -2.40 15.58 9.10
N ALA A 46 -3.47 15.17 9.80
CA ALA A 46 -4.58 14.42 9.22
C ALA A 46 -5.23 15.16 8.03
N GLY A 47 -5.55 16.45 8.20
CA GLY A 47 -6.15 17.27 7.14
C GLY A 47 -5.22 17.51 5.94
N ASN A 48 -3.91 17.61 6.16
CA ASN A 48 -2.94 17.71 5.06
C ASN A 48 -2.70 16.36 4.37
N TRP A 49 -2.64 15.27 5.13
CA TRP A 49 -2.55 13.91 4.61
C TRP A 49 -3.79 13.55 3.79
N GLN A 50 -4.98 13.96 4.21
CA GLN A 50 -6.21 13.79 3.44
C GLN A 50 -6.10 14.51 2.08
N LYS A 51 -5.71 15.80 2.03
CA LYS A 51 -5.53 16.54 0.75
C LYS A 51 -4.55 15.83 -0.20
N ILE A 52 -3.48 15.24 0.33
CA ILE A 52 -2.51 14.46 -0.46
C ILE A 52 -3.17 13.19 -1.01
N ASN A 53 -3.89 12.44 -0.19
CA ASN A 53 -4.58 11.22 -0.64
C ASN A 53 -5.67 11.53 -1.68
N ASP A 54 -6.46 12.59 -1.47
CA ASP A 54 -7.56 13.00 -2.35
C ASP A 54 -7.07 13.47 -3.74
N HIS A 55 -5.77 13.80 -3.89
CA HIS A 55 -5.16 14.13 -5.18
C HIS A 55 -4.96 12.89 -6.08
N PHE A 56 -4.76 11.71 -5.50
CA PHE A 56 -4.47 10.48 -6.24
C PHE A 56 -5.69 9.55 -6.26
N THR A 57 -6.23 9.30 -7.45
CA THR A 57 -7.44 8.51 -7.65
C THR A 57 -7.19 7.00 -7.82
N GLU A 58 -5.94 6.61 -8.10
CA GLU A 58 -5.51 5.21 -8.20
C GLU A 58 -4.99 4.66 -6.86
N ASP A 59 -4.87 3.34 -6.74
CA ASP A 59 -4.33 2.69 -5.53
C ASP A 59 -2.78 2.77 -5.49
N VAL A 60 -2.28 3.97 -5.25
CA VAL A 60 -0.84 4.31 -5.22
C VAL A 60 -0.25 4.30 -3.81
N GLU A 61 1.01 3.91 -3.71
CA GLU A 61 1.80 4.04 -2.49
C GLU A 61 2.37 5.46 -2.40
N ILE A 62 2.23 6.10 -1.23
CA ILE A 62 2.67 7.48 -0.99
C ILE A 62 3.63 7.47 0.20
N THR A 63 4.89 7.80 -0.06
CA THR A 63 5.96 7.89 0.94
C THR A 63 6.35 9.35 1.12
N ILE A 64 6.28 9.87 2.36
CA ILE A 64 6.83 11.20 2.67
C ILE A 64 8.35 11.07 2.80
N THR A 65 9.10 11.71 1.91
CA THR A 65 10.57 11.63 1.86
C THR A 65 11.24 12.76 2.66
N ASP A 66 10.64 13.95 2.69
CA ASP A 66 11.06 15.06 3.57
C ASP A 66 9.86 15.93 4.01
N ARG A 67 9.97 16.59 5.17
CA ARG A 67 8.94 17.46 5.72
C ARG A 67 9.51 18.67 6.46
N ASN A 68 9.37 19.86 5.88
CA ASN A 68 9.79 21.11 6.51
C ASN A 68 8.60 21.88 7.11
N GLU A 69 8.45 21.80 8.43
CA GLU A 69 7.35 22.44 9.17
C GLU A 69 7.38 23.98 9.13
N LYS A 70 8.57 24.60 9.00
CA LYS A 70 8.69 26.07 8.97
C LYS A 70 8.19 26.64 7.64
N THR A 71 8.55 26.00 6.54
CA THR A 71 8.10 26.42 5.20
C THR A 71 6.70 25.91 4.89
N GLY A 72 6.32 24.75 5.44
CA GLY A 72 5.11 24.01 5.08
C GLY A 72 5.26 23.20 3.79
N LEU A 73 6.50 22.92 3.36
CA LEU A 73 6.79 22.16 2.14
C LEU A 73 7.15 20.71 2.51
N TRP A 74 6.45 19.78 1.87
CA TRP A 74 6.64 18.33 2.05
C TRP A 74 7.05 17.74 0.71
N GLN A 75 8.07 16.89 0.68
CA GLN A 75 8.41 16.08 -0.49
C GLN A 75 7.79 14.70 -0.30
N ILE A 76 7.11 14.23 -1.34
CA ILE A 76 6.45 12.92 -1.35
C ILE A 76 6.86 12.17 -2.62
N HIS A 77 7.17 10.89 -2.47
CA HIS A 77 7.36 9.96 -3.57
C HIS A 77 6.10 9.12 -3.72
N VAL A 78 5.60 8.97 -4.94
CA VAL A 78 4.36 8.23 -5.23
C VAL A 78 4.61 7.19 -6.30
N ALA A 79 4.36 5.92 -5.99
CA ALA A 79 4.64 4.78 -6.85
C ALA A 79 3.49 3.77 -6.86
N SER A 80 3.53 2.77 -7.74
CA SER A 80 2.60 1.64 -7.72
C SER A 80 3.31 0.33 -8.06
N ASP A 81 2.59 -0.78 -8.06
CA ASP A 81 3.13 -2.07 -8.51
C ASP A 81 3.36 -2.15 -10.03
N ILE A 82 2.86 -1.17 -10.81
CA ILE A 82 3.09 -1.06 -12.25
C ILE A 82 3.85 0.20 -12.68
N ASP A 83 4.16 1.10 -11.75
CA ASP A 83 4.80 2.40 -12.00
C ASP A 83 5.95 2.61 -11.01
N MET A 84 7.15 2.88 -11.56
CA MET A 84 8.35 3.14 -10.77
C MET A 84 8.21 4.41 -9.90
N GLY A 85 7.30 5.30 -10.27
CA GLY A 85 6.84 6.40 -9.44
C GLY A 85 7.30 7.77 -9.87
N SER A 86 6.98 8.76 -9.04
CA SER A 86 7.24 10.16 -9.30
C SER A 86 7.36 10.92 -7.99
N ASP A 87 8.27 11.89 -7.96
CA ASP A 87 8.42 12.81 -6.84
C ASP A 87 7.52 14.03 -7.03
N TYR A 88 6.79 14.38 -5.98
CA TYR A 88 5.94 15.55 -5.89
C TYR A 88 6.32 16.41 -4.69
N ARG A 89 5.95 17.69 -4.76
CA ARG A 89 5.97 18.62 -3.65
C ARG A 89 4.53 18.95 -3.25
N PHE A 90 4.21 18.75 -1.98
CA PHE A 90 2.99 19.27 -1.36
C PHE A 90 3.31 20.55 -0.58
N ASN A 91 2.43 21.55 -0.68
CA ASN A 91 2.50 22.78 0.08
C ASN A 91 1.32 22.85 1.06
N ALA A 92 1.59 22.67 2.35
CA ALA A 92 0.60 22.65 3.42
C ALA A 92 -0.17 23.99 3.58
N LYS A 93 0.41 25.11 3.14
CA LYS A 93 -0.22 26.44 3.22
C LYS A 93 -1.26 26.67 2.13
N THR A 94 -1.04 26.12 0.94
CA THR A 94 -1.96 26.27 -0.22
C THR A 94 -2.79 25.02 -0.52
N GLY A 95 -2.40 23.86 0.02
CA GLY A 95 -2.98 22.56 -0.30
C GLY A 95 -2.55 21.98 -1.66
N LEU A 96 -1.66 22.66 -2.40
CA LEU A 96 -1.28 22.24 -3.75
C LEU A 96 -0.26 21.10 -3.71
N VAL A 97 -0.52 20.07 -4.52
CA VAL A 97 0.46 19.04 -4.94
C VAL A 97 1.01 19.45 -6.30
N SER A 98 2.30 19.29 -6.53
CA SER A 98 2.97 19.62 -7.80
C SER A 98 4.05 18.60 -8.13
N LEU A 99 4.03 18.06 -9.35
CA LEU A 99 5.08 17.16 -9.85
C LEU A 99 6.45 17.88 -9.82
N LEU A 100 7.48 17.19 -9.36
CA LEU A 100 8.88 17.61 -9.41
C LEU A 100 9.67 16.82 -10.45
N LEU A 101 9.51 15.49 -10.42
CA LEU A 101 10.23 14.55 -11.27
C LEU A 101 9.34 13.34 -11.53
N GLN A 102 9.24 12.93 -12.79
CA GLN A 102 8.66 11.64 -13.16
C GLN A 102 9.80 10.66 -13.44
N GLN A 103 9.75 9.46 -12.86
CA GLN A 103 10.75 8.43 -13.12
C GLN A 103 10.34 7.62 -14.35
N GLU A 104 11.24 7.53 -15.33
CA GLU A 104 11.01 6.72 -16.52
C GLU A 104 10.98 5.23 -16.16
N ALA A 105 9.96 4.52 -16.67
CA ALA A 105 9.75 3.12 -16.36
C ALA A 105 10.75 2.22 -17.12
N SER A 106 11.63 1.53 -16.38
CA SER A 106 12.58 0.56 -16.96
C SER A 106 11.92 -0.73 -17.47
N ILE A 107 10.65 -0.96 -17.13
CA ILE A 107 9.83 -2.10 -17.56
C ILE A 107 8.50 -1.54 -18.06
N ASN A 108 8.00 -2.01 -19.21
CA ASN A 108 6.70 -1.56 -19.74
C ASN A 108 5.55 -1.89 -18.74
N PRO A 109 4.82 -0.88 -18.20
CA PRO A 109 3.68 -1.07 -17.31
C PRO A 109 2.58 -1.96 -17.90
N GLU A 110 2.43 -2.00 -19.23
CA GLU A 110 1.47 -2.86 -19.91
C GLU A 110 1.77 -4.37 -19.79
N LEU A 111 2.97 -4.75 -19.33
CA LEU A 111 3.31 -6.14 -19.01
C LEU A 111 3.05 -6.49 -17.53
N LEU A 112 2.94 -5.47 -16.66
CA LEU A 112 2.76 -5.63 -15.21
C LEU A 112 1.27 -5.69 -14.83
N SER A 113 0.91 -6.47 -13.81
CA SER A 113 -0.49 -6.73 -13.43
C SER A 113 -0.87 -6.00 -12.16
N LYS A 114 -1.83 -5.07 -12.23
CA LYS A 114 -2.29 -4.24 -11.11
C LYS A 114 -2.64 -5.07 -9.87
N ARG A 115 -2.03 -4.71 -8.75
CA ARG A 115 -2.23 -5.24 -7.40
C ARG A 115 -3.42 -4.56 -6.74
N GLN A 116 -4.27 -5.33 -6.06
CA GLN A 116 -5.46 -4.82 -5.39
C GLN A 116 -5.32 -4.93 -3.87
N SER A 117 -5.52 -3.81 -3.17
CA SER A 117 -5.69 -3.79 -1.70
C SER A 117 -7.01 -4.46 -1.30
N ILE A 118 -6.93 -5.58 -0.57
CA ILE A 118 -8.10 -6.35 -0.09
C ILE A 118 -8.05 -6.58 1.42
N THR A 119 -9.22 -6.57 2.05
CA THR A 119 -9.36 -6.98 3.46
C THR A 119 -10.20 -8.25 3.53
N TYR A 120 -9.74 -9.24 4.30
CA TYR A 120 -10.47 -10.48 4.58
C TYR A 120 -10.49 -10.76 6.08
N GLN A 121 -11.56 -11.38 6.57
CA GLN A 121 -11.67 -11.75 7.96
C GLN A 121 -11.08 -13.15 8.18
N ALA A 122 -10.18 -13.28 9.15
CA ALA A 122 -9.66 -14.54 9.63
C ALA A 122 -10.66 -15.25 10.57
N ARG A 123 -10.41 -16.52 10.89
CA ARG A 123 -11.32 -17.37 11.67
C ARG A 123 -11.53 -16.93 13.12
N ASP A 124 -10.62 -16.13 13.65
CA ASP A 124 -10.63 -15.49 14.96
C ASP A 124 -11.39 -14.15 14.97
N GLY A 125 -11.91 -13.72 13.81
CA GLY A 125 -12.61 -12.46 13.62
C GLY A 125 -11.71 -11.29 13.24
N VAL A 126 -10.38 -11.46 13.20
CA VAL A 126 -9.43 -10.39 12.87
C VAL A 126 -9.50 -10.06 11.38
N ASN A 127 -9.63 -8.77 11.04
CA ASN A 127 -9.60 -8.31 9.65
C ASN A 127 -8.15 -8.16 9.17
N ILE A 128 -7.67 -9.11 8.38
CA ILE A 128 -6.33 -9.10 7.81
C ILE A 128 -6.33 -8.34 6.48
N GLN A 129 -5.44 -7.37 6.36
CA GLN A 129 -5.11 -6.72 5.09
C GLN A 129 -4.17 -7.61 4.28
N ALA A 130 -4.44 -7.72 2.98
CA ALA A 130 -3.56 -8.38 2.03
C ALA A 130 -3.59 -7.66 0.69
N TYR A 131 -2.71 -8.10 -0.21
CA TYR A 131 -2.73 -7.72 -1.60
C TYR A 131 -3.04 -8.92 -2.48
N LEU A 132 -3.88 -8.70 -3.48
CA LEU A 132 -4.22 -9.68 -4.51
C LEU A 132 -3.73 -9.16 -5.87
N THR A 133 -2.83 -9.89 -6.50
CA THR A 133 -2.49 -9.68 -7.92
C THR A 133 -3.10 -10.80 -8.74
N LEU A 134 -3.88 -10.42 -9.76
CA LEU A 134 -4.50 -11.34 -10.73
C LEU A 134 -3.76 -11.24 -12.08
N PRO A 135 -3.59 -12.36 -12.81
CA PRO A 135 -3.03 -12.33 -14.16
C PRO A 135 -3.97 -11.59 -15.14
N LYS A 136 -3.41 -10.96 -16.16
CA LYS A 136 -4.21 -10.29 -17.20
C LYS A 136 -5.10 -11.28 -17.94
N GLY A 137 -6.34 -10.89 -18.20
CA GLY A 137 -7.31 -11.65 -18.99
C GLY A 137 -8.05 -12.78 -18.24
N GLN A 138 -7.69 -13.13 -16.99
CA GLN A 138 -8.37 -14.19 -16.24
C GLN A 138 -8.56 -13.84 -14.76
N SER A 139 -9.75 -14.12 -14.22
CA SER A 139 -10.15 -13.69 -12.86
C SER A 139 -10.88 -14.78 -12.04
N LYS A 140 -11.02 -16.00 -12.57
CA LYS A 140 -11.77 -17.09 -11.94
C LYS A 140 -11.05 -18.43 -12.10
N ASN A 141 -11.24 -19.32 -11.12
CA ASN A 141 -10.70 -20.68 -11.07
C ASN A 141 -9.18 -20.74 -11.32
N LEU A 142 -8.44 -19.82 -10.70
CA LEU A 142 -6.99 -19.74 -10.77
C LEU A 142 -6.33 -20.53 -9.62
N PRO A 143 -5.20 -21.23 -9.85
CA PRO A 143 -4.36 -21.71 -8.77
C PRO A 143 -3.89 -20.52 -7.91
N THR A 144 -3.67 -20.73 -6.61
CA THR A 144 -3.29 -19.63 -5.69
C THR A 144 -2.02 -19.99 -4.91
N ILE A 145 -1.08 -19.05 -4.90
CA ILE A 145 0.10 -19.00 -4.05
C ILE A 145 -0.14 -17.94 -2.98
N ILE A 146 0.26 -18.26 -1.75
CA ILE A 146 0.25 -17.30 -0.64
C ILE A 146 1.71 -17.04 -0.31
N LEU A 147 2.15 -15.77 -0.41
CA LEU A 147 3.47 -15.34 0.05
C LEU A 147 3.33 -14.56 1.36
N PRO A 148 3.31 -15.25 2.51
CA PRO A 148 3.35 -14.58 3.80
C PRO A 148 4.71 -13.90 3.98
N HIS A 149 4.71 -12.59 4.17
CA HIS A 149 5.91 -11.81 4.45
C HIS A 149 5.78 -11.16 5.84
N THR A 150 6.74 -11.39 6.73
CA THR A 150 6.83 -10.69 8.01
C THR A 150 7.50 -9.33 7.82
N ALA A 151 7.20 -8.35 8.68
CA ALA A 151 7.71 -6.97 8.54
C ALA A 151 9.25 -6.88 8.44
N PRO A 152 9.81 -5.78 7.88
CA PRO A 152 11.25 -5.59 7.75
C PRO A 152 12.01 -5.81 9.06
N TRP A 153 13.15 -6.50 8.96
CA TRP A 153 14.00 -6.93 10.06
C TRP A 153 14.92 -5.78 10.52
N TRP A 154 14.37 -4.67 11.02
CA TRP A 154 15.16 -3.63 11.68
C TRP A 154 14.89 -3.62 13.19
N PRO A 155 15.93 -3.63 14.05
CA PRO A 155 15.72 -3.64 15.49
C PRO A 155 15.24 -2.27 15.98
N LEU A 156 14.11 -2.28 16.69
CA LEU A 156 13.90 -1.31 17.76
C LEU A 156 14.91 -1.64 18.86
N VAL A 157 16.00 -0.88 18.94
CA VAL A 157 16.83 -0.84 20.14
C VAL A 157 16.05 -0.07 21.22
N ALA A 158 16.18 -0.56 22.46
CA ALA A 158 15.39 -0.17 23.63
C ALA A 158 15.50 1.30 24.03
#